data_AF-G4RKF0-F1
#
_entry.id   AF-G4RKF0-F1
#
_cell.length_a   1.000
_cell.length_b   1.000
_cell.length_c   1.000
_cell.angle_alpha   90.00
_cell.angle_beta   90.00
_cell.angle_gamma   90.00
#
_symmetry.space_group_name_H-M   'P 1'
#
loop_
_entity.id
_entity.type
_entity.pdbx_description
1 polymer ?
#
loop_
_entity_poly.entity_id
_entity_poly.type
_entity_poly.pdbx_seq_one_letter_code
_entity_poly.pdbx_strand_id
1 'polypeptide(L)'
;MIHPKWYERHVRHLNDALMALEEGDARSACYNAYVSVEALAKGILGFDPYGQFQDVKRLPALIKEIAGGEPPDDVKRCAACLESKAFAEEGEKCIKCAEVLSNYLYIFLKALERNKKLWAHY
;
A
#
# COMPACT_ATOMS: atom_id res chain seq x y z
N MET A 1 10.72 -3.74 -10.90
CA MET A 1 11.26 -2.55 -10.21
C MET A 1 10.11 -1.57 -10.12
N ILE A 2 9.75 -1.16 -8.92
CA ILE A 2 8.67 -0.18 -8.71
C ILE A 2 9.05 1.15 -9.38
N HIS A 3 8.08 1.83 -9.99
CA HIS A 3 8.32 3.16 -10.52
C HIS A 3 8.63 4.13 -9.36
N PRO A 4 9.67 4.99 -9.44
CA PRO A 4 10.07 5.86 -8.33
C PRO A 4 8.94 6.71 -7.75
N LYS A 5 8.05 7.21 -8.61
CA LYS A 5 6.88 8.00 -8.19
C LYS A 5 5.88 7.25 -7.31
N TRP A 6 5.69 5.95 -7.51
CA TRP A 6 4.83 5.16 -6.63
C TRP A 6 5.45 4.98 -5.25
N TYR A 7 6.76 4.75 -5.21
CA TYR A 7 7.49 4.64 -3.96
C TYR A 7 7.55 5.98 -3.21
N GLU A 8 7.82 7.08 -3.90
CA GLU A 8 7.77 8.44 -3.35
C GLU A 8 6.39 8.75 -2.75
N ARG A 9 5.30 8.45 -3.49
CA ARG A 9 3.93 8.63 -3.02
C ARG A 9 3.64 7.78 -1.77
N HIS A 10 4.05 6.52 -1.77
CA HIS A 10 3.91 5.65 -0.61
C HIS A 10 4.57 6.25 0.65
N VAL A 11 5.85 6.62 0.54
CA VAL A 11 6.63 7.16 1.66
C VAL A 11 6.05 8.49 2.16
N ARG A 12 5.73 9.40 1.24
CA ARG A 12 5.15 10.71 1.59
C ARG A 12 3.85 10.53 2.37
N HIS A 13 2.90 9.75 1.85
CA HIS A 13 1.62 9.56 2.54
C HIS A 13 1.75 8.74 3.82
N LEU A 14 2.76 7.87 3.96
CA LEU A 14 2.98 7.21 5.24
C LEU A 14 3.41 8.22 6.31
N ASN A 15 4.33 9.13 5.96
CA ASN A 15 4.76 10.19 6.87
C ASN A 15 3.61 11.16 7.21
N ASP A 16 2.83 11.57 6.20
CA ASP A 16 1.66 12.43 6.40
C ASP A 16 0.62 11.76 7.32
N ALA A 17 0.46 10.43 7.22
CA ALA A 17 -0.46 9.68 8.07
C ALA A 17 -0.01 9.68 9.54
N LEU A 18 1.29 9.52 9.78
CA LEU A 18 1.87 9.55 11.12
C LEU A 18 1.77 10.95 11.74
N MET A 19 2.13 12.00 10.99
CA MET A 19 1.99 13.38 11.43
C MET A 19 0.53 13.73 11.77
N ALA A 20 -0.42 13.36 10.91
CA ALA A 20 -1.84 13.59 11.17
C ALA A 20 -2.31 12.89 12.45
N LEU A 21 -1.83 11.69 12.73
CA LEU A 21 -2.16 10.99 13.97
C LEU A 21 -1.59 11.72 15.19
N GLU A 22 -0.35 12.21 15.12
CA GLU A 22 0.29 13.01 16.18
C GLU A 22 -0.45 14.32 16.45
N GLU A 23 -1.01 14.94 15.41
CA GLU A 23 -1.82 16.16 15.49
C GLU A 23 -3.27 15.91 15.95
N GLY A 24 -3.67 14.65 16.11
CA GLY A 24 -5.03 14.26 16.49
C GLY A 24 -6.05 14.24 15.34
N ASP A 25 -5.61 14.43 14.09
CA ASP A 25 -6.45 14.29 12.90
C ASP A 25 -6.52 12.83 12.45
N ALA A 26 -7.37 12.07 13.16
CA ALA A 26 -7.59 10.64 12.88
C ALA A 26 -8.10 10.39 11.45
N ARG A 27 -8.87 11.31 10.88
CA ARG A 27 -9.45 11.16 9.54
C ARG A 27 -8.37 11.30 8.47
N SER A 28 -7.53 12.33 8.59
CA SER A 28 -6.37 12.52 7.71
C SER A 28 -5.37 11.37 7.86
N ALA A 29 -5.15 10.88 9.08
CA ALA A 29 -4.32 9.70 9.32
C ALA A 29 -4.83 8.47 8.54
N CYS A 30 -6.13 8.17 8.62
CA CYS A 30 -6.72 7.05 7.90
C CYS A 30 -6.67 7.20 6.38
N TYR A 31 -6.95 8.40 5.86
CA TYR A 31 -6.87 8.68 4.43
C TYR A 31 -5.46 8.46 3.89
N ASN A 32 -4.46 9.07 4.55
CA ASN A 32 -3.07 8.97 4.13
C ASN A 32 -2.52 7.54 4.27
N ALA A 33 -2.93 6.82 5.31
CA ALA A 33 -2.63 5.39 5.47
C ALA A 33 -3.14 4.55 4.30
N TYR A 34 -4.39 4.77 3.87
CA TYR A 34 -4.96 4.10 2.69
C TYR A 34 -4.15 4.42 1.41
N VAL A 35 -3.94 5.72 1.13
CA VAL A 35 -3.27 6.16 -0.11
C VAL A 35 -1.83 5.64 -0.16
N SER A 36 -1.15 5.60 0.97
CA SER A 36 0.20 5.06 1.10
C SER A 36 0.27 3.59 0.64
N VAL A 37 -0.60 2.73 1.17
CA VAL A 37 -0.60 1.31 0.81
C VAL A 37 -1.06 1.08 -0.62
N GLU A 38 -2.09 1.82 -1.07
CA GLU A 38 -2.58 1.72 -2.44
C GLU A 38 -1.47 2.07 -3.45
N ALA A 39 -0.70 3.12 -3.19
CA ALA A 39 0.43 3.53 -4.02
C ALA A 39 1.51 2.44 -4.11
N LEU A 40 1.86 1.81 -2.98
CA LEU A 40 2.83 0.72 -2.96
C LEU A 40 2.33 -0.51 -3.76
N ALA A 41 1.06 -0.88 -3.58
CA ALA A 41 0.45 -2.01 -4.28
C ALA A 41 0.40 -1.78 -5.80
N LYS A 42 -0.09 -0.61 -6.24
CA LYS A 42 -0.11 -0.22 -7.66
C LYS A 42 1.31 -0.22 -8.26
N GLY A 43 2.28 0.28 -7.50
CA GLY A 43 3.68 0.27 -7.93
C GLY A 43 4.28 -1.12 -8.08
N ILE A 44 3.92 -2.07 -7.21
CA ILE A 44 4.35 -3.48 -7.32
C ILE A 44 3.72 -4.16 -8.53
N LEU A 45 2.45 -3.88 -8.81
CA LEU A 45 1.72 -4.43 -9.97
C LEU A 45 2.09 -3.75 -11.30
N GLY A 46 2.94 -2.71 -11.28
CA GLY A 46 3.44 -2.08 -12.50
C GLY A 46 2.47 -1.10 -13.15
N PHE A 47 1.52 -0.54 -12.39
CA PHE A 47 0.62 0.51 -12.88
C PHE A 47 1.42 1.75 -13.29
N ASP A 48 0.94 2.49 -14.30
CA ASP A 48 1.54 3.76 -14.69
C ASP A 48 1.15 4.86 -13.68
N PRO A 49 2.10 5.55 -13.02
CA PRO A 49 1.79 6.63 -12.08
C PRO A 49 1.15 7.88 -12.71
N TYR A 50 1.22 8.03 -14.03
CA TYR A 50 0.67 9.15 -14.80
C TYR A 50 -0.54 8.75 -15.67
N GLY A 51 -0.90 7.47 -15.70
CA GLY A 51 -1.97 6.91 -16.54
C GLY A 51 -2.96 6.03 -15.76
N GLN A 52 -3.86 5.36 -16.48
CA GLN A 52 -4.80 4.33 -15.96
C GLN A 52 -5.84 4.82 -14.94
N PHE A 53 -6.35 6.04 -15.09
CA PHE A 53 -7.46 6.57 -14.27
C PHE A 53 -8.76 5.74 -14.33
N GLN A 54 -8.89 4.86 -15.32
CA GLN A 54 -10.07 4.02 -15.51
C GLN A 54 -9.98 2.66 -14.77
N ASP A 55 -8.77 2.23 -14.37
CA ASP A 55 -8.56 0.99 -13.62
C ASP A 55 -8.66 1.24 -12.10
N VAL A 56 -9.89 1.43 -11.64
CA VAL A 56 -10.19 1.57 -10.21
C VAL A 56 -10.30 0.19 -9.57
N LYS A 57 -9.16 -0.35 -9.12
CA LYS A 57 -9.14 -1.56 -8.27
C LYS A 57 -9.16 -1.19 -6.79
N ARG A 58 -10.04 -1.86 -6.04
CA ARG A 58 -10.12 -1.76 -4.57
C ARG A 58 -8.89 -2.39 -3.93
N LEU A 59 -8.46 -1.90 -2.77
CA LEU A 59 -7.28 -2.35 -2.06
C LEU A 59 -7.26 -3.86 -1.79
N PRO A 60 -8.35 -4.53 -1.33
CA PRO A 60 -8.34 -5.98 -1.15
C PRO A 60 -8.06 -6.75 -2.45
N ALA A 61 -8.54 -6.26 -3.59
CA ALA A 61 -8.27 -6.89 -4.88
C ALA A 61 -6.82 -6.72 -5.31
N LEU A 62 -6.23 -5.53 -5.12
CA LEU A 62 -4.81 -5.28 -5.37
C LEU A 62 -3.92 -6.22 -4.53
N ILE A 63 -4.21 -6.35 -3.23
CA ILE A 63 -3.44 -7.23 -2.33
C ILE A 63 -3.55 -8.69 -2.77
N LYS A 64 -4.74 -9.16 -3.13
CA LYS A 64 -4.96 -10.53 -3.60
C LYS A 64 -4.20 -10.84 -4.88
N GLU A 65 -4.16 -9.89 -5.81
CA GLU A 65 -3.42 -10.03 -7.07
C GLU A 65 -1.91 -10.14 -6.84
N ILE A 66 -1.36 -9.31 -5.96
CA ILE A 66 0.07 -9.37 -5.58
C ILE A 66 0.41 -10.70 -4.91
N ALA A 67 -0.48 -11.19 -4.05
CA ALA A 67 -0.30 -12.45 -3.35
C ALA A 67 -0.35 -13.68 -4.29
N GLY A 68 -0.92 -13.54 -5.50
CA GLY A 68 -1.17 -14.65 -6.42
C GLY A 68 -2.18 -15.67 -5.88
N GLY A 69 -2.98 -15.30 -4.89
CA GLY A 69 -3.83 -16.20 -4.11
C GLY A 69 -4.46 -15.50 -2.91
N GLU A 70 -5.04 -16.28 -2.00
CA GLU A 70 -5.63 -15.71 -0.78
C GLU A 70 -4.53 -15.24 0.19
N PRO A 71 -4.48 -13.96 0.57
CA PRO A 71 -3.48 -13.47 1.51
C PRO A 71 -3.75 -13.97 2.95
N PRO A 72 -2.76 -13.89 3.85
CA PRO A 72 -2.95 -14.18 5.28
C PRO A 72 -4.13 -13.41 5.89
N ASP A 73 -4.78 -13.98 6.91
CA ASP A 73 -6.02 -13.43 7.47
C ASP A 73 -5.87 -12.02 8.05
N ASP A 74 -4.74 -11.73 8.68
CA ASP A 74 -4.40 -10.40 9.18
C ASP A 74 -4.24 -9.38 8.06
N VAL A 75 -3.54 -9.74 6.98
CA VAL A 75 -3.38 -8.94 5.76
C VAL A 75 -4.75 -8.67 5.12
N LYS A 76 -5.57 -9.70 4.96
CA LYS A 76 -6.93 -9.59 4.42
C LYS A 76 -7.80 -8.65 5.24
N ARG A 77 -7.81 -8.80 6.57
CA ARG A 77 -8.56 -7.93 7.47
C ARG A 77 -8.06 -6.49 7.42
N CYS A 78 -6.75 -6.27 7.37
CA CYS A 78 -6.17 -4.93 7.27
C CYS A 78 -6.53 -4.24 5.96
N ALA A 79 -6.51 -4.97 4.84
CA ALA A 79 -6.92 -4.44 3.53
C ALA A 79 -8.39 -4.01 3.53
N ALA A 80 -9.28 -4.85 4.07
CA ALA A 80 -10.71 -4.51 4.21
C ALA A 80 -10.93 -3.34 5.19
N CYS A 81 -10.13 -3.29 6.26
CA CYS A 81 -10.18 -2.21 7.25
C CYS A 81 -9.83 -0.87 6.62
N LEU A 82 -8.67 -0.75 5.94
CA LEU A 82 -8.29 0.52 5.30
C LEU A 82 -9.28 0.95 4.21
N GLU A 83 -9.77 0.01 3.40
CA GLU A 83 -10.75 0.29 2.34
C GLU A 83 -12.06 0.86 2.89
N SER A 84 -12.56 0.30 3.99
CA SER A 84 -13.82 0.74 4.61
C SER A 84 -13.67 1.99 5.49
N LYS A 85 -12.45 2.27 5.97
CA LYS A 85 -12.17 3.30 6.98
C LYS A 85 -11.35 4.47 6.49
N ALA A 86 -11.19 4.66 5.18
CA ALA A 86 -10.41 5.78 4.62
C ALA A 86 -10.85 7.18 5.13
N PHE A 87 -12.03 7.29 5.76
CA PHE A 87 -12.53 8.50 6.41
C PHE A 87 -13.04 8.29 7.85
N ALA A 88 -12.64 7.21 8.53
CA ALA A 88 -13.04 6.94 9.91
C ALA A 88 -12.17 7.70 10.91
N GLU A 89 -12.68 7.85 12.15
CA GLU A 89 -11.96 8.47 13.27
C GLU A 89 -11.14 7.44 14.08
N GLU A 90 -10.57 6.43 13.41
CA GLU A 90 -9.81 5.35 14.04
C GLU A 90 -8.34 5.36 13.58
N GLY A 91 -7.68 6.53 13.67
CA GLY A 91 -6.34 6.78 13.12
C GLY A 91 -5.30 5.73 13.50
N GLU A 92 -5.19 5.38 14.78
CA GLU A 92 -4.24 4.35 15.24
C GLU A 92 -4.46 2.98 14.56
N LYS A 93 -5.73 2.60 14.35
CA LYS A 93 -6.06 1.32 13.72
C LYS A 93 -5.68 1.35 12.23
N CYS A 94 -5.91 2.47 11.57
CA CYS A 94 -5.51 2.66 10.17
C CYS A 94 -4.00 2.59 10.01
N ILE A 95 -3.22 3.26 10.87
CA ILE A 95 -1.75 3.17 10.86
C ILE A 95 -1.28 1.73 11.06
N LYS A 96 -1.79 1.02 12.07
CA LYS A 96 -1.44 -0.40 12.30
C LYS A 96 -1.76 -1.28 11.09
N CYS A 97 -2.90 -1.07 10.43
CA CYS A 97 -3.24 -1.80 9.21
C CYS A 97 -2.28 -1.46 8.07
N ALA A 98 -1.90 -0.19 7.91
CA ALA A 98 -0.96 0.23 6.88
C ALA A 98 0.44 -0.34 7.09
N GLU A 99 0.91 -0.46 8.33
CA GLU A 99 2.17 -1.12 8.67
C GLU A 99 2.15 -2.60 8.29
N VAL A 100 1.10 -3.33 8.68
CA VAL A 100 0.94 -4.77 8.35
C VAL A 100 0.97 -4.97 6.84
N LEU A 101 0.20 -4.18 6.10
CA LEU A 101 0.14 -4.29 4.64
C LEU A 101 1.47 -3.89 3.98
N SER A 102 2.11 -2.81 4.43
CA SER A 102 3.38 -2.35 3.87
C SER A 102 4.48 -3.38 4.08
N ASN A 103 4.57 -3.96 5.28
CA ASN A 103 5.51 -5.04 5.58
C ASN A 103 5.28 -6.27 4.70
N TYR A 104 4.02 -6.66 4.51
CA TYR A 104 3.67 -7.74 3.60
C TYR A 104 4.11 -7.43 2.16
N LEU A 105 3.78 -6.25 1.64
CA LEU A 105 4.13 -5.81 0.29
C LEU A 105 5.65 -5.71 0.07
N TYR A 106 6.41 -5.30 1.09
CA TYR A 106 7.87 -5.24 1.00
C TYR A 106 8.54 -6.59 0.78
N ILE A 107 7.93 -7.70 1.21
CA ILE A 107 8.42 -9.05 0.91
C ILE A 107 8.40 -9.29 -0.61
N PHE A 108 7.31 -8.91 -1.28
CA PHE A 108 7.16 -9.05 -2.74
C PHE A 108 8.09 -8.11 -3.49
N LEU A 109 8.21 -6.86 -3.04
CA LEU A 109 9.14 -5.90 -3.66
C LEU A 109 10.58 -6.44 -3.64
N LYS A 110 11.04 -6.95 -2.49
CA LYS A 110 12.37 -7.57 -2.36
C LYS A 110 12.53 -8.83 -3.23
N ALA A 111 11.48 -9.60 -3.43
CA ALA A 111 11.51 -10.77 -4.32
C ALA A 111 11.64 -10.34 -5.80
N LEU A 112 10.88 -9.33 -6.23
CA LEU A 112 10.95 -8.77 -7.58
C LEU A 112 12.32 -8.18 -7.91
N GLU A 113 12.94 -7.47 -6.95
CA GLU A 113 14.29 -6.92 -7.11
C GLU A 113 15.36 -8.02 -7.25
N ARG A 114 15.25 -9.10 -6.46
CA ARG A 114 16.15 -10.25 -6.55
C ARG A 114 16.03 -10.94 -7.91
N ASN A 115 14.80 -11.21 -8.36
CA ASN A 115 14.58 -11.81 -9.67
C ASN A 115 15.18 -10.93 -10.77
N LYS A 116 14.93 -9.62 -10.77
CA LYS A 116 15.50 -8.72 -11.78
C LYS A 116 17.04 -8.72 -11.80
N LYS A 117 17.70 -8.77 -10.64
CA LYS A 117 19.16 -8.89 -10.56
C LYS A 117 19.66 -10.18 -11.21
N LEU A 118 18.98 -11.31 -10.99
CA LEU A 118 19.34 -12.58 -11.62
C LEU A 118 19.24 -12.51 -13.15
N TRP A 119 18.25 -11.82 -13.69
CA TRP A 119 18.05 -11.66 -15.14
C TRP A 119 18.85 -10.52 -15.78
N ALA A 120 19.51 -9.65 -15.00
CA ALA A 120 20.36 -8.57 -15.52
C ALA A 120 21.79 -9.03 -15.86
N HIS A 121 22.12 -10.30 -15.56
CA HIS A 121 23.40 -10.94 -15.85
C HIS A 121 23.36 -11.87 -17.08
N TYR A 122 22.22 -11.93 -17.76
CA TYR A 122 22.01 -12.59 -19.06
C TYR A 122 21.70 -11.53 -20.12
#